data_AF-A0AAW6PJB9-F1
#
_entry.id   AF-A0AAW6PJB9-F1
#
_cell.length_a   1.000
_cell.length_b   1.000
_cell.length_c   1.000
_cell.angle_alpha   90.00
_cell.angle_beta   90.00
_cell.angle_gamma   90.00
#
_symmetry.space_group_name_H-M   'P 1'
#
loop_
_entity.id
_entity.type
_entity.pdbx_description
1 polymer ?
#
loop_
_entity_poly.entity_id
_entity_poly.type
_entity_poly.pdbx_seq_one_letter_code
_entity_poly.pdbx_strand_id
1 'polypeptide(L)'
;MAIRYNDELSQVLGDSEYSERHDIWLWHTLVFFEQSFNKEALPDYGIRDKMARHLQANKWKVDPLLQRRREQLTSKKHLEWITNERRLVKWLTKEIQNSTKHSQLNFPFNLSGRDLPIAILDAWERDLTEKTSQIKNLEQRWREHKAHDKKYSWFKDDNQKCSLAYEWLQKNTYLSIFRTPIETYEDLLIFFDNANYTREQEELYIGKIKKLWNQRKYRNTLKGKSQYNFVLSDKTIEMLDRVSEQHEISRARALEILVEIEAKKAYTFLKSCKTLNCFATLSPNQA
;
A
#
# COMPACT_ATOMS: atom_id res chain seq x y z
N MET A 1 0.56 31.57 12.86
CA MET A 1 -0.73 32.18 12.51
C MET A 1 -1.39 32.64 13.80
N ALA A 2 -1.78 33.92 13.87
CA ALA A 2 -2.22 34.59 15.10
C ALA A 2 -3.49 33.96 15.69
N ILE A 3 -3.54 33.90 17.02
CA ILE A 3 -4.58 33.21 17.78
C ILE A 3 -5.91 33.98 17.63
N ARG A 4 -6.87 33.41 16.89
CA ARG A 4 -8.18 34.00 16.55
C ARG A 4 -9.26 33.69 17.60
N TYR A 5 -9.01 33.95 18.88
CA TYR A 5 -10.02 33.73 19.94
C TYR A 5 -10.81 34.99 20.30
N ASN A 6 -10.49 36.14 19.71
CA ASN A 6 -11.16 37.42 19.96
C ASN A 6 -11.78 38.04 18.69
N ASP A 7 -12.12 37.20 17.71
CA ASP A 7 -12.88 37.66 16.55
C ASP A 7 -14.39 37.67 16.82
N GLU A 8 -15.14 38.29 15.92
CA GLU A 8 -16.59 38.46 16.06
C GLU A 8 -17.33 37.13 16.25
N LEU A 9 -16.85 36.05 15.63
CA LEU A 9 -17.47 34.73 15.76
C LEU A 9 -17.30 34.18 17.17
N SER A 10 -16.09 34.24 17.72
CA SER A 10 -15.82 33.79 19.10
C SER A 10 -16.66 34.58 20.11
N GLN A 11 -16.84 35.89 19.91
CA GLN A 11 -17.69 36.73 20.76
C GLN A 11 -19.17 36.34 20.69
N VAL A 12 -19.68 36.06 19.49
CA VAL A 12 -21.08 35.66 19.28
C VAL A 12 -21.37 34.28 19.87
N LEU A 13 -20.42 33.35 19.78
CA LEU A 13 -20.55 31.99 20.31
C LEU A 13 -20.22 31.90 21.81
N GLY A 14 -19.59 32.92 22.39
CA GLY A 14 -19.10 32.89 23.77
C GLY A 14 -17.95 31.90 23.98
N ASP A 15 -17.17 31.60 22.93
CA ASP A 15 -16.08 30.63 23.00
C ASP A 15 -14.83 31.25 23.65
N SER A 16 -14.27 30.58 24.66
CA SER A 16 -13.03 31.01 25.34
C SER A 16 -11.75 30.57 24.64
N GLU A 17 -11.85 29.63 23.70
CA GLU A 17 -10.72 29.06 22.95
C GLU A 17 -11.11 28.80 21.49
N TYR A 18 -10.12 28.95 20.60
CA TYR A 18 -10.29 28.62 19.18
C TYR A 18 -10.32 27.10 18.95
N SER A 19 -11.26 26.64 18.13
CA SER A 19 -11.40 25.23 17.74
C SER A 19 -11.79 25.11 16.27
N GLU A 20 -10.85 24.71 15.42
CA GLU A 20 -11.08 24.50 13.98
C GLU A 20 -12.18 23.46 13.73
N ARG A 21 -12.24 22.40 14.55
CA ARG A 21 -13.31 21.39 14.50
C ARG A 21 -14.70 22.00 14.70
N HIS A 22 -14.83 22.97 15.62
CA HIS A 22 -16.11 23.66 15.85
C HIS A 22 -16.50 24.49 14.63
N ASP A 23 -15.54 25.16 13.99
CA ASP A 23 -15.80 25.95 12.78
C ASP A 23 -16.23 25.08 11.60
N ILE A 24 -15.56 23.94 11.40
CA ILE A 24 -15.90 22.96 10.35
C ILE A 24 -17.34 22.47 10.53
N TRP A 25 -17.70 22.06 11.74
CA TRP A 25 -19.05 21.61 12.06
C TRP A 25 -20.09 22.72 11.91
N LEU A 26 -19.77 23.93 12.39
CA LEU A 26 -20.66 25.07 12.35
C LEU A 26 -20.97 25.46 10.90
N TRP A 27 -19.95 25.60 10.07
CA TRP A 27 -20.13 25.93 8.67
C TRP A 27 -21.01 24.90 7.97
N HIS A 28 -20.73 23.61 8.17
CA HIS A 28 -21.52 22.54 7.59
C HIS A 28 -22.99 22.63 8.03
N THR A 29 -23.22 22.87 9.32
CA THR A 29 -24.56 22.99 9.89
C THR A 29 -25.31 24.18 9.29
N LEU A 30 -24.67 25.35 9.18
CA LEU A 30 -25.28 26.52 8.55
C LEU A 30 -25.56 26.27 7.06
N VAL A 31 -24.62 25.72 6.30
CA VAL A 31 -24.85 25.44 4.87
C VAL A 31 -25.98 24.43 4.64
N PHE A 32 -26.10 23.42 5.50
CA PHE A 32 -27.04 22.33 5.27
C PHE A 32 -28.45 22.62 5.82
N PHE A 33 -28.57 23.21 7.02
CA PHE A 33 -29.87 23.45 7.66
C PHE A 33 -30.41 24.87 7.48
N GLU A 34 -29.56 25.85 7.15
CA GLU A 34 -29.97 27.24 7.08
C GLU A 34 -30.09 27.72 5.64
N GLN A 35 -31.31 27.68 5.09
CA GLN A 35 -31.58 28.18 3.74
C GLN A 35 -31.23 29.67 3.56
N SER A 36 -31.29 30.44 4.66
CA SER A 36 -30.92 31.86 4.69
C SER A 36 -29.41 32.11 4.78
N PHE A 37 -28.61 31.07 4.99
CA PHE A 37 -27.15 31.18 5.02
C PHE A 37 -26.60 31.23 3.60
N ASN A 38 -26.26 32.43 3.15
CA ASN A 38 -25.66 32.61 1.83
C ASN A 38 -24.16 32.27 1.85
N LYS A 39 -23.82 31.02 1.50
CA LYS A 39 -22.43 30.53 1.38
C LYS A 39 -21.61 31.27 0.31
N GLU A 40 -22.26 31.87 -0.69
CA GLU A 40 -21.65 32.57 -1.82
C GLU A 40 -21.57 34.09 -1.61
N ALA A 41 -22.14 34.62 -0.53
CA ALA A 41 -22.14 36.05 -0.23
C ALA A 41 -20.70 36.57 -0.12
N LEU A 42 -20.35 37.49 -1.03
CA LEU A 42 -19.17 38.35 -1.14
C LEU A 42 -17.79 37.69 -0.85
N PRO A 43 -16.86 37.69 -1.82
CA PRO A 43 -15.52 37.07 -1.67
C PRO A 43 -14.61 37.74 -0.62
N ASP A 44 -14.94 38.94 -0.14
CA ASP A 44 -14.03 39.76 0.67
C ASP A 44 -13.98 39.41 2.16
N TYR A 45 -14.86 38.53 2.65
CA TYR A 45 -14.93 38.20 4.08
C TYR A 45 -14.54 36.75 4.37
N GLY A 46 -13.74 36.53 5.41
CA GLY A 46 -13.30 35.20 5.81
C GLY A 46 -14.47 34.32 6.23
N ILE A 47 -14.29 33.00 6.15
CA ILE A 47 -15.33 31.99 6.50
C ILE A 47 -15.95 32.26 7.88
N ARG A 48 -15.11 32.59 8.89
CA ARG A 48 -15.57 32.91 10.25
C ARG A 48 -16.41 34.19 10.32
N ASP A 49 -16.04 35.24 9.58
CA ASP A 49 -16.78 36.51 9.53
C ASP A 49 -18.18 36.32 8.94
N LYS A 50 -18.30 35.46 7.91
CA LYS A 50 -19.61 35.11 7.32
C LYS A 50 -20.52 34.43 8.35
N MET A 51 -19.98 33.48 9.11
CA MET A 51 -20.73 32.84 10.20
C MET A 51 -21.10 33.84 11.29
N ALA A 52 -20.17 34.71 11.69
CA ALA A 52 -20.40 35.71 12.73
C ALA A 52 -21.56 36.64 12.36
N ARG A 53 -21.55 37.23 11.16
CA ARG A 53 -22.62 38.13 10.71
C ARG A 53 -23.97 37.45 10.63
N HIS A 54 -24.00 36.22 10.11
CA HIS A 54 -25.24 35.46 10.04
C HIS A 54 -25.83 35.24 11.43
N LEU A 55 -25.01 34.88 12.41
CA LEU A 55 -25.43 34.65 13.79
C LEU A 55 -25.76 35.96 14.53
N GLN A 56 -25.06 37.06 14.26
CA GLN A 56 -25.39 38.39 14.80
C GLN A 56 -26.76 38.88 14.33
N ALA A 57 -27.12 38.62 13.07
CA ALA A 57 -28.45 38.93 12.53
C ALA A 57 -29.54 37.97 13.08
N ASN A 58 -29.15 36.81 13.58
CA ASN A 58 -30.05 35.74 14.05
C ASN A 58 -29.72 35.28 15.48
N LYS A 59 -29.55 36.22 16.42
CA LYS A 59 -29.09 35.91 17.80
C LYS A 59 -29.92 34.83 18.51
N TRP A 60 -31.21 34.77 18.23
CA TRP A 60 -32.12 33.76 18.79
C TRP A 60 -31.78 32.31 18.41
N LYS A 61 -30.96 32.10 17.37
CA LYS A 61 -30.49 30.77 16.94
C LYS A 61 -29.21 30.32 17.64
N VAL A 62 -28.48 31.23 18.30
CA VAL A 62 -27.17 30.91 18.89
C VAL A 62 -27.30 29.86 19.99
N ASP A 63 -28.22 30.01 20.93
CA ASP A 63 -28.38 29.04 22.03
C ASP A 63 -28.81 27.64 21.54
N PRO A 64 -29.84 27.50 20.66
CA PRO A 64 -30.17 26.21 20.05
C PRO A 64 -29.01 25.58 19.28
N LEU A 65 -28.23 26.38 18.56
CA LEU A 65 -27.06 25.92 17.81
C LEU A 65 -25.95 25.41 18.75
N LEU A 66 -25.68 26.12 19.85
CA LEU A 66 -24.71 25.69 20.86
C LEU A 66 -25.17 24.43 21.59
N GLN A 67 -26.47 24.26 21.82
CA GLN A 67 -27.04 23.02 22.33
C GLN A 67 -26.84 21.87 21.34
N ARG A 68 -27.16 22.09 20.05
CA ARG A 68 -26.91 21.10 18.99
C ARG A 68 -25.43 20.74 18.89
N ARG A 69 -24.53 21.70 19.05
CA ARG A 69 -23.06 21.46 19.09
C ARG A 69 -22.70 20.45 20.18
N ARG A 70 -23.25 20.61 21.39
CA ARG A 70 -23.02 19.69 22.53
C ARG A 70 -23.60 18.30 22.27
N GLU A 71 -24.72 18.21 21.56
CA GLU A 71 -25.40 16.94 21.25
C GLU A 71 -24.82 16.22 20.03
N GLN A 72 -24.04 16.91 19.19
CA GLN A 72 -23.52 16.35 17.94
C GLN A 72 -22.02 16.06 17.95
N LEU A 73 -21.22 16.85 18.69
CA LEU A 73 -19.77 16.68 18.70
C LEU A 73 -19.32 15.68 19.76
N THR A 74 -18.67 14.61 19.32
CA THR A 74 -18.10 13.59 20.21
C THR A 74 -16.88 14.12 20.96
N SER A 75 -16.64 13.60 22.16
CA SER A 75 -15.45 13.98 22.95
C SER A 75 -14.15 13.64 22.20
N LYS A 76 -13.14 14.52 22.34
CA LYS A 76 -11.80 14.33 21.77
C LYS A 76 -11.19 12.97 22.14
N LYS A 77 -11.48 12.46 23.34
CA LYS A 77 -11.02 11.15 23.84
C LYS A 77 -11.41 10.00 22.90
N HIS A 78 -12.61 10.03 22.33
CA HIS A 78 -13.06 8.98 21.41
C HIS A 78 -12.35 9.03 20.05
N LEU A 79 -11.69 10.13 19.72
CA LEU A 79 -11.03 10.37 18.43
C LEU A 79 -9.50 10.22 18.51
N GLU A 80 -8.92 9.97 19.68
CA GLU A 80 -7.46 9.91 19.89
C GLU A 80 -6.76 8.86 19.02
N TRP A 81 -7.44 7.75 18.71
CA TRP A 81 -6.91 6.70 17.84
C TRP A 81 -6.84 7.09 16.35
N ILE A 82 -7.51 8.19 15.96
CA ILE A 82 -7.56 8.69 14.58
C ILE A 82 -6.34 9.58 14.34
N THR A 83 -5.32 9.01 13.72
CA THR A 83 -4.05 9.69 13.41
C THR A 83 -4.00 10.15 11.94
N ASN A 84 -2.94 10.88 11.58
CA ASN A 84 -2.67 11.29 10.19
C ASN A 84 -2.03 10.17 9.33
N GLU A 85 -2.06 8.92 9.78
CA GLU A 85 -1.61 7.77 8.98
C GLU A 85 -2.42 7.68 7.68
N ARG A 86 -1.75 7.73 6.53
CA ARG A 86 -2.40 7.84 5.21
C ARG A 86 -3.36 6.69 4.93
N ARG A 87 -2.95 5.45 5.20
CA ARG A 87 -3.82 4.27 5.05
C ARG A 87 -5.06 4.34 5.96
N LEU A 88 -4.89 4.71 7.24
CA LEU A 88 -5.99 4.88 8.18
C LEU A 88 -6.99 5.93 7.69
N VAL A 89 -6.51 7.11 7.31
CA VAL A 89 -7.36 8.21 6.81
C VAL A 89 -8.19 7.76 5.61
N LYS A 90 -7.57 7.08 4.63
CA LYS A 90 -8.27 6.55 3.45
C LYS A 90 -9.33 5.51 3.82
N TRP A 91 -8.95 4.52 4.62
CA TRP A 91 -9.85 3.45 5.06
C TRP A 91 -11.03 4.03 5.85
N LEU A 92 -10.75 4.87 6.84
CA LEU A 92 -11.75 5.44 7.73
C LEU A 92 -12.73 6.34 6.98
N THR A 93 -12.24 7.20 6.08
CA THR A 93 -13.08 8.05 5.24
C THR A 93 -14.08 7.22 4.43
N LYS A 94 -13.62 6.17 3.77
CA LYS A 94 -14.47 5.24 2.99
C LYS A 94 -15.50 4.54 3.89
N GLU A 95 -15.09 4.02 5.04
CA GLU A 95 -15.97 3.30 5.95
C GLU A 95 -17.05 4.19 6.56
N ILE A 96 -16.72 5.43 6.93
CA ILE A 96 -17.69 6.41 7.40
C ILE A 96 -18.67 6.74 6.27
N GLN A 97 -18.18 7.04 5.07
CA GLN A 97 -19.07 7.36 3.93
C GLN A 97 -20.03 6.22 3.61
N ASN A 98 -19.56 4.97 3.63
CA ASN A 98 -20.38 3.79 3.39
C ASN A 98 -21.42 3.56 4.49
N SER A 99 -21.03 3.68 5.76
CA SER A 99 -21.92 3.43 6.91
C SER A 99 -22.94 4.55 7.12
N THR A 100 -22.57 5.79 6.86
CA THR A 100 -23.42 6.96 7.08
C THR A 100 -24.27 7.35 5.88
N LYS A 101 -24.02 6.76 4.70
CA LYS A 101 -24.60 7.13 3.40
C LYS A 101 -24.38 8.59 3.00
N HIS A 102 -23.46 9.30 3.67
CA HIS A 102 -23.08 10.65 3.30
C HIS A 102 -21.96 10.60 2.26
N SER A 103 -22.35 10.52 0.98
CA SER A 103 -21.44 10.72 -0.12
C SER A 103 -21.30 12.22 -0.40
N GLN A 104 -20.15 12.77 -0.02
CA GLN A 104 -19.66 14.12 -0.38
C GLN A 104 -20.26 15.26 0.43
N LEU A 105 -19.60 15.55 1.56
CA LEU A 105 -19.78 16.81 2.26
C LEU A 105 -18.95 17.89 1.56
N ASN A 106 -19.59 19.00 1.20
CA ASN A 106 -18.92 20.15 0.61
C ASN A 106 -18.39 21.05 1.73
N PHE A 107 -17.16 20.78 2.18
CA PHE A 107 -16.49 21.62 3.16
C PHE A 107 -15.69 22.72 2.44
N PRO A 108 -15.77 23.98 2.87
CA PRO A 108 -14.98 25.08 2.32
C PRO A 108 -13.53 25.06 2.84
N PHE A 109 -13.29 24.26 3.88
CA PHE A 109 -11.98 24.02 4.45
C PHE A 109 -11.26 22.98 3.59
N ASN A 110 -9.99 23.21 3.31
CA ASN A 110 -9.11 22.19 2.72
C ASN A 110 -8.83 21.09 3.77
N LEU A 111 -9.85 20.26 4.05
CA LEU A 111 -9.74 19.17 4.99
C LEU A 111 -8.74 18.15 4.45
N SER A 112 -7.75 17.83 5.28
CA SER A 112 -6.71 16.86 4.93
C SER A 112 -6.38 16.01 6.16
N GLY A 113 -5.75 14.87 5.91
CA GLY A 113 -5.38 13.94 6.98
C GLY A 113 -6.59 13.51 7.83
N ARG A 114 -6.41 13.48 9.14
CA ARG A 114 -7.39 13.01 10.11
C ARG A 114 -8.63 13.90 10.24
N ASP A 115 -8.55 15.16 9.86
CA ASP A 115 -9.63 16.13 10.05
C ASP A 115 -10.79 15.85 9.09
N LEU A 116 -10.52 15.29 7.91
CA LEU A 116 -11.55 14.89 6.95
C LEU A 116 -12.51 13.82 7.51
N PRO A 117 -12.06 12.62 7.94
CA PRO A 117 -12.97 11.63 8.50
C PRO A 117 -13.68 12.10 9.78
N ILE A 118 -13.01 12.91 10.62
CA ILE A 118 -13.64 13.49 11.82
C ILE A 118 -14.78 14.43 11.43
N ALA A 119 -14.58 15.30 10.45
CA ALA A 119 -15.61 16.21 9.98
C ALA A 119 -16.83 15.47 9.41
N ILE A 120 -16.63 14.34 8.73
CA ILE A 120 -17.74 13.51 8.23
C ILE A 120 -18.53 12.88 9.39
N LEU A 121 -17.85 12.39 10.44
CA LEU A 121 -18.51 11.89 11.66
C LEU A 121 -19.28 12.99 12.41
N ASP A 122 -18.70 14.18 12.48
CA ASP A 122 -19.32 15.33 13.15
C ASP A 122 -20.58 15.79 12.43
N ALA A 123 -20.57 15.76 11.10
CA ALA A 123 -21.70 16.10 10.24
C ALA A 123 -22.81 15.04 10.20
N TRP A 124 -22.51 13.79 10.56
CA TRP A 124 -23.50 12.71 10.59
C TRP A 124 -24.58 13.00 11.66
N GLU A 125 -25.84 13.20 11.28
CA GLU A 125 -26.92 13.61 12.21
C GLU A 125 -27.48 12.48 13.07
N ARG A 126 -26.66 11.91 13.96
CA ARG A 126 -27.08 10.94 14.97
C ARG A 126 -26.79 11.44 16.38
N ASP A 127 -27.37 10.80 17.39
CA ASP A 127 -27.07 11.13 18.78
C ASP A 127 -25.66 10.66 19.18
N LEU A 128 -25.13 11.21 20.28
CA LEU A 128 -23.78 10.89 20.76
C LEU A 128 -23.58 9.40 21.05
N THR A 129 -24.61 8.66 21.45
CA THR A 129 -24.52 7.24 21.76
C THR A 129 -24.26 6.45 20.49
N GLU A 130 -25.05 6.70 19.44
CA GLU A 130 -24.86 6.09 18.12
C GLU A 130 -23.50 6.45 17.53
N LYS A 131 -23.09 7.73 17.57
CA LYS A 131 -21.76 8.16 17.09
C LYS A 131 -20.63 7.49 17.84
N THR A 132 -20.72 7.44 19.17
CA THR A 132 -19.67 6.83 20.00
C THR A 132 -19.59 5.33 19.77
N SER A 133 -20.73 4.66 19.60
CA SER A 133 -20.78 3.24 19.23
C SER A 133 -20.13 2.99 17.87
N GLN A 134 -20.43 3.83 16.88
CA GLN A 134 -19.85 3.73 15.55
C GLN A 134 -18.34 3.97 15.56
N ILE A 135 -17.84 4.96 16.31
CA ILE A 135 -16.40 5.21 16.43
C ILE A 135 -15.69 4.00 17.06
N LYS A 136 -16.25 3.42 18.12
CA LYS A 136 -15.70 2.20 18.75
C LYS A 136 -15.70 1.01 17.79
N ASN A 137 -16.78 0.84 17.01
CA ASN A 137 -16.86 -0.20 16.00
C ASN A 137 -15.78 -0.02 14.91
N LEU A 138 -15.60 1.21 14.42
CA LEU A 138 -14.56 1.55 13.44
C LEU A 138 -13.15 1.31 14.01
N GLU A 139 -12.90 1.66 15.26
CA GLU A 139 -11.61 1.40 15.92
C GLU A 139 -11.33 -0.11 15.99
N GLN A 140 -12.31 -0.91 16.42
CA GLN A 140 -12.17 -2.36 16.51
C GLN A 140 -11.95 -2.99 15.13
N ARG A 141 -12.74 -2.60 14.13
CA ARG A 141 -12.58 -3.06 12.75
C ARG A 141 -11.21 -2.70 12.19
N TRP A 142 -10.69 -1.51 12.49
CA TRP A 142 -9.34 -1.12 12.06
C TRP A 142 -8.24 -1.97 12.71
N ARG A 143 -8.37 -2.30 14.00
CA ARG A 143 -7.43 -3.19 14.70
C ARG A 143 -7.44 -4.59 14.10
N GLU A 144 -8.63 -5.15 13.86
CA GLU A 144 -8.79 -6.44 13.19
C GLU A 144 -8.22 -6.40 11.78
N HIS A 145 -8.49 -5.33 11.03
CA HIS A 145 -7.96 -5.12 9.69
C HIS A 145 -6.43 -5.17 9.67
N LYS A 146 -5.76 -4.43 10.58
CA LYS A 146 -4.30 -4.48 10.75
C LYS A 146 -3.79 -5.86 11.18
N ALA A 147 -4.52 -6.59 12.02
CA ALA A 147 -4.10 -7.93 12.46
C ALA A 147 -3.97 -8.91 11.28
N HIS A 148 -4.78 -8.72 10.22
CA HIS A 148 -4.72 -9.54 9.01
C HIS A 148 -3.57 -9.17 8.06
N ASP A 149 -2.83 -8.09 8.32
CA ASP A 149 -1.73 -7.64 7.44
C ASP A 149 -0.56 -8.63 7.38
N LYS A 150 -0.47 -9.57 8.34
CA LYS A 150 0.60 -10.57 8.40
C LYS A 150 0.77 -11.34 7.09
N LYS A 151 -0.31 -11.56 6.33
CA LYS A 151 -0.25 -12.25 5.02
C LYS A 151 0.53 -11.47 3.95
N TYR A 152 0.59 -10.14 4.07
CA TYR A 152 1.36 -9.27 3.17
C TYR A 152 2.80 -9.03 3.64
N SER A 153 3.19 -9.50 4.84
CA SER A 153 4.52 -9.28 5.42
C SER A 153 5.69 -9.58 4.46
N TRP A 154 5.53 -10.56 3.58
CA TRP A 154 6.52 -10.91 2.56
C TRP A 154 6.92 -9.75 1.62
N PHE A 155 6.04 -8.77 1.42
CA PHE A 155 6.29 -7.59 0.59
C PHE A 155 7.10 -6.49 1.31
N LYS A 156 7.20 -6.55 2.65
CA LYS A 156 7.79 -5.49 3.46
C LYS A 156 9.29 -5.30 3.23
N ASP A 157 10.00 -6.38 2.88
CA ASP A 157 11.47 -6.35 2.84
C ASP A 157 12.04 -5.71 1.56
N ASP A 158 11.25 -5.62 0.49
CA ASP A 158 11.76 -5.23 -0.83
C ASP A 158 10.66 -4.61 -1.69
N ASN A 159 10.78 -3.31 -1.97
CA ASN A 159 9.83 -2.57 -2.79
C ASN A 159 9.72 -3.10 -4.23
N GLN A 160 10.75 -3.80 -4.75
CA GLN A 160 10.64 -4.45 -6.06
C GLN A 160 9.57 -5.55 -6.06
N LYS A 161 9.28 -6.16 -4.91
CA LYS A 161 8.16 -7.10 -4.78
C LYS A 161 6.82 -6.38 -4.93
N CYS A 162 6.72 -5.14 -4.43
CA CYS A 162 5.51 -4.30 -4.58
C CYS A 162 5.32 -3.88 -6.05
N SER A 163 6.39 -3.45 -6.72
CA SER A 163 6.32 -3.15 -8.16
C SER A 163 5.96 -4.38 -8.99
N LEU A 164 6.52 -5.56 -8.68
CA LEU A 164 6.14 -6.80 -9.35
C LEU A 164 4.67 -7.17 -9.08
N ALA A 165 4.18 -6.93 -7.87
CA ALA A 165 2.76 -7.13 -7.54
C ALA A 165 1.89 -6.22 -8.41
N TYR A 166 2.26 -4.94 -8.55
CA TYR A 166 1.56 -4.00 -9.42
C TYR A 166 1.50 -4.50 -10.87
N GLU A 167 2.64 -4.87 -11.45
CA GLU A 167 2.72 -5.37 -12.83
C GLU A 167 1.84 -6.62 -13.03
N TRP A 168 1.85 -7.53 -12.06
CA TRP A 168 1.05 -8.74 -12.13
C TRP A 168 -0.44 -8.41 -12.02
N LEU A 169 -0.84 -7.61 -11.03
CA LEU A 169 -2.22 -7.20 -10.85
C LEU A 169 -2.72 -6.48 -12.10
N GLN A 170 -1.95 -5.53 -12.66
CA GLN A 170 -2.33 -4.74 -13.85
C GLN A 170 -2.70 -5.60 -15.04
N LYS A 171 -2.01 -6.74 -15.20
CA LYS A 171 -2.22 -7.68 -16.30
C LYS A 171 -3.35 -8.68 -16.04
N ASN A 172 -3.66 -8.97 -14.78
CA ASN A 172 -4.50 -10.11 -14.40
C ASN A 172 -5.81 -9.72 -13.73
N THR A 173 -6.03 -8.43 -13.48
CA THR A 173 -7.24 -7.92 -12.81
C THR A 173 -7.78 -6.70 -13.56
N TYR A 174 -9.09 -6.47 -13.50
CA TYR A 174 -9.73 -5.30 -14.09
C TYR A 174 -9.40 -4.05 -13.25
N LEU A 175 -8.18 -3.55 -13.35
CA LEU A 175 -7.68 -2.41 -12.57
C LEU A 175 -8.12 -1.05 -13.08
N SER A 176 -9.23 -0.98 -13.83
CA SER A 176 -9.78 0.30 -14.29
C SER A 176 -10.08 1.28 -13.14
N ILE A 177 -10.17 0.80 -11.90
CA ILE A 177 -10.45 1.57 -10.68
C ILE A 177 -9.18 2.17 -10.03
N PHE A 178 -7.99 1.59 -10.21
CA PHE A 178 -6.77 2.04 -9.54
C PHE A 178 -5.76 2.63 -10.52
N ARG A 179 -5.69 3.96 -10.57
CA ARG A 179 -4.75 4.70 -11.42
C ARG A 179 -3.38 4.92 -10.77
N THR A 180 -3.23 4.68 -9.47
CA THR A 180 -1.98 4.90 -8.76
C THR A 180 -1.10 3.64 -8.77
N PRO A 181 0.19 3.77 -9.12
CA PRO A 181 1.13 2.65 -9.05
C PRO A 181 1.33 2.19 -7.61
N ILE A 182 1.55 0.88 -7.43
CA ILE A 182 1.92 0.29 -6.14
C ILE A 182 3.44 0.22 -6.08
N GLU A 183 4.05 1.20 -5.40
CA GLU A 183 5.51 1.32 -5.30
C GLU A 183 6.01 0.92 -3.90
N THR A 184 5.20 1.18 -2.88
CA THR A 184 5.55 0.90 -1.49
C THR A 184 4.67 -0.18 -0.87
N TYR A 185 5.13 -0.72 0.26
CA TYR A 185 4.32 -1.64 1.08
C TYR A 185 2.99 -1.01 1.52
N GLU A 186 2.97 0.28 1.86
CA GLU A 186 1.73 0.97 2.24
C GLU A 186 0.77 1.10 1.06
N ASP A 187 1.27 1.37 -0.16
CA ASP A 187 0.41 1.41 -1.36
C ASP A 187 -0.22 0.06 -1.66
N LEU A 188 0.54 -1.03 -1.45
CA LEU A 188 0.04 -2.39 -1.62
C LEU A 188 -1.09 -2.68 -0.65
N LEU A 189 -0.93 -2.28 0.62
CA LEU A 189 -1.95 -2.43 1.63
C LEU A 189 -3.21 -1.63 1.29
N ILE A 190 -3.05 -0.34 0.93
CA ILE A 190 -4.16 0.53 0.49
C ILE A 190 -4.89 -0.08 -0.72
N PHE A 191 -4.15 -0.71 -1.64
CA PHE A 191 -4.75 -1.37 -2.79
C PHE A 191 -5.67 -2.52 -2.36
N PHE A 192 -5.16 -3.46 -1.56
CA PHE A 192 -5.95 -4.60 -1.10
C PHE A 192 -7.14 -4.20 -0.23
N ASP A 193 -7.01 -3.15 0.59
CA ASP A 193 -8.11 -2.56 1.37
C ASP A 193 -9.30 -2.11 0.49
N ASN A 194 -9.04 -1.81 -0.79
CA ASN A 194 -10.04 -1.28 -1.70
C ASN A 194 -10.45 -2.24 -2.82
N ALA A 195 -9.74 -3.34 -3.00
CA ALA A 195 -9.93 -4.24 -4.13
C ALA A 195 -11.16 -5.16 -4.01
N ASN A 196 -11.87 -5.14 -2.87
CA ASN A 196 -13.06 -5.96 -2.58
C ASN A 196 -12.86 -7.45 -2.90
N TYR A 197 -11.65 -7.98 -2.63
CA TYR A 197 -11.33 -9.39 -2.85
C TYR A 197 -11.75 -10.25 -1.66
N THR A 198 -12.15 -11.48 -1.93
CA THR A 198 -12.30 -12.49 -0.87
C THR A 198 -10.92 -12.92 -0.38
N ARG A 199 -10.86 -13.48 0.83
CA ARG A 199 -9.61 -13.96 1.42
C ARG A 199 -8.90 -14.97 0.53
N GLU A 200 -9.65 -15.87 -0.10
CA GLU A 200 -9.14 -16.91 -0.99
C GLU A 200 -8.54 -16.30 -2.26
N GLN A 201 -9.16 -15.25 -2.80
CA GLN A 201 -8.66 -14.52 -3.96
C GLN A 201 -7.34 -13.81 -3.63
N GLU A 202 -7.26 -13.16 -2.48
CA GLU A 202 -6.03 -12.51 -2.03
C GLU A 202 -4.89 -13.51 -1.83
N GLU A 203 -5.14 -14.61 -1.13
CA GLU A 203 -4.15 -15.67 -0.91
C GLU A 203 -3.66 -16.27 -2.24
N LEU A 204 -4.58 -16.50 -3.19
CA LEU A 204 -4.24 -16.96 -4.53
C LEU A 204 -3.35 -15.96 -5.28
N TYR A 205 -3.69 -14.67 -5.25
CA TYR A 205 -2.93 -13.63 -5.96
C TYR A 205 -1.55 -13.44 -5.35
N ILE A 206 -1.46 -13.36 -4.02
CA ILE A 206 -0.18 -13.30 -3.30
C ILE A 206 0.67 -14.52 -3.65
N GLY A 207 0.08 -15.73 -3.68
CA GLY A 207 0.78 -16.96 -4.07
C GLY A 207 1.35 -16.91 -5.50
N LYS A 208 0.56 -16.41 -6.47
CA LYS A 208 1.02 -16.24 -7.86
C LYS A 208 2.16 -15.23 -7.98
N ILE A 209 2.07 -14.11 -7.27
CA ILE A 209 3.12 -13.07 -7.26
C ILE A 209 4.41 -13.61 -6.65
N LYS A 210 4.33 -14.34 -5.52
CA LYS A 210 5.50 -15.01 -4.91
C LYS A 210 6.17 -16.00 -5.86
N LYS A 211 5.38 -16.82 -6.56
CA LYS A 211 5.89 -17.78 -7.56
C LYS A 211 6.62 -17.05 -8.70
N LEU A 212 6.04 -15.98 -9.21
CA LEU A 212 6.65 -15.16 -10.27
C LEU A 212 7.97 -14.54 -9.82
N TRP A 213 8.04 -14.02 -8.60
CA TRP A 213 9.27 -13.49 -8.01
C TRP A 213 10.38 -14.53 -7.93
N ASN A 214 10.07 -15.73 -7.43
CA ASN A 214 11.05 -16.81 -7.33
C ASN A 214 11.55 -17.25 -8.71
N GLN A 215 10.66 -17.33 -9.71
CA GLN A 215 11.04 -17.59 -11.09
C GLN A 215 11.95 -16.50 -11.67
N ARG A 216 11.67 -15.22 -11.38
CA ARG A 216 12.50 -14.09 -11.82
C ARG A 216 13.89 -14.15 -11.18
N LYS A 217 13.97 -14.44 -9.88
CA LYS A 217 15.26 -14.66 -9.18
C LYS A 217 16.04 -15.82 -9.80
N TYR A 218 15.39 -16.97 -10.02
CA TYR A 218 16.03 -18.12 -10.63
C TYR A 218 16.55 -17.82 -12.05
N ARG A 219 15.74 -17.18 -12.90
CA ARG A 219 16.18 -16.77 -14.25
C ARG A 219 17.35 -15.79 -14.21
N ASN A 220 17.37 -14.89 -13.24
CA ASN A 220 18.52 -13.99 -13.04
C ASN A 220 19.78 -14.76 -12.63
N THR A 221 19.68 -15.82 -11.81
CA THR A 221 20.84 -16.66 -11.46
C THR A 221 21.38 -17.48 -12.64
N LEU A 222 20.55 -17.71 -13.66
CA LEU A 222 20.93 -18.40 -14.89
C LEU A 222 21.48 -17.47 -15.98
N LYS A 223 21.45 -16.14 -15.80
CA LYS A 223 22.05 -15.23 -16.79
C LYS A 223 23.54 -15.52 -16.92
N GLY A 224 23.98 -15.87 -18.14
CA GLY A 224 25.36 -16.29 -18.42
C GLY A 224 25.66 -17.76 -18.12
N LYS A 225 24.67 -18.54 -17.66
CA LYS A 225 24.80 -19.98 -17.42
C LYS A 225 23.82 -20.74 -18.32
N SER A 226 24.36 -21.55 -19.22
CA SER A 226 23.56 -22.46 -20.05
C SER A 226 23.63 -23.87 -19.45
N GLN A 227 22.47 -24.52 -19.31
CA GLN A 227 22.44 -25.92 -18.91
C GLN A 227 22.75 -26.80 -20.14
N TYR A 228 23.79 -27.62 -20.03
CA TYR A 228 24.14 -28.62 -21.03
C TYR A 228 23.92 -30.02 -20.44
N ASN A 229 23.27 -30.88 -21.20
CA ASN A 229 23.10 -32.29 -20.84
C ASN A 229 24.27 -33.07 -21.44
N PHE A 230 25.05 -33.74 -20.58
CA PHE A 230 26.15 -34.60 -21.01
C PHE A 230 25.79 -36.05 -20.74
N VAL A 231 26.07 -36.93 -21.70
CA VAL A 231 26.10 -38.37 -21.47
C VAL A 231 27.53 -38.72 -21.07
N LEU A 232 27.71 -39.16 -19.83
CA LEU A 232 29.00 -39.57 -19.27
C LEU A 232 28.92 -41.05 -18.90
N SER A 233 30.03 -41.76 -18.99
CA SER A 233 30.10 -43.14 -18.49
C SER A 233 30.03 -43.17 -16.97
N ASP A 234 29.49 -44.26 -16.40
CA ASP A 234 29.37 -44.44 -14.95
C ASP A 234 30.71 -44.22 -14.22
N LYS A 235 31.80 -44.74 -14.81
CA LYS A 235 33.17 -44.53 -14.30
C LYS A 235 33.57 -43.05 -14.23
N THR A 236 33.16 -42.24 -15.21
CA THR A 236 33.46 -40.80 -15.22
C THR A 236 32.65 -40.07 -14.15
N ILE A 237 31.42 -40.51 -13.91
CA ILE A 237 30.57 -39.99 -12.83
C ILE A 237 31.19 -40.29 -11.46
N GLU A 238 31.65 -41.52 -11.23
CA GLU A 238 32.36 -41.89 -9.98
C GLU A 238 33.63 -41.06 -9.75
N MET A 239 34.40 -40.79 -10.81
CA MET A 239 35.58 -39.93 -10.73
C MET A 239 35.22 -38.49 -10.37
N LEU A 240 34.15 -37.96 -10.97
CA LEU A 240 33.61 -36.64 -10.66
C LEU A 240 33.10 -36.55 -9.21
N ASP A 241 32.51 -37.62 -8.69
CA ASP A 241 32.03 -37.69 -7.31
C ASP A 241 33.18 -37.58 -6.32
N ARG A 242 34.24 -38.37 -6.51
CA ARG A 242 35.43 -38.31 -5.66
C ARG A 242 36.05 -36.91 -5.63
N VAL A 243 36.16 -36.25 -6.78
CA VAL A 243 36.70 -34.88 -6.88
C VAL A 243 35.77 -33.87 -6.20
N SER A 244 34.45 -34.04 -6.35
CA SER A 244 33.45 -33.17 -5.73
C SER A 244 33.47 -33.29 -4.20
N GLU A 245 33.52 -34.51 -3.68
CA GLU A 245 33.58 -34.81 -2.25
C GLU A 245 34.90 -34.35 -1.62
N GLN A 246 36.04 -34.64 -2.25
CA GLN A 246 37.36 -34.29 -1.73
C GLN A 246 37.55 -32.77 -1.58
N HIS A 247 36.89 -31.97 -2.42
CA HIS A 247 37.03 -30.52 -2.46
C HIS A 247 35.78 -29.74 -2.02
N GLU A 248 34.74 -30.43 -1.53
CA GLU A 248 33.46 -29.84 -1.11
C GLU A 248 32.81 -28.92 -2.17
N ILE A 249 32.93 -29.29 -3.45
CA ILE A 249 32.37 -28.54 -4.58
C ILE A 249 31.29 -29.34 -5.31
N SER A 250 30.42 -28.67 -6.05
CA SER A 250 29.45 -29.36 -6.90
C SER A 250 30.13 -30.01 -8.12
N ARG A 251 29.56 -31.11 -8.62
CA ARG A 251 30.01 -31.78 -9.87
C ARG A 251 30.15 -30.82 -11.05
N ALA A 252 29.21 -29.89 -11.18
CA ALA A 252 29.25 -28.86 -12.23
C ALA A 252 30.46 -27.93 -12.06
N ARG A 253 30.78 -27.54 -10.83
CA ARG A 253 31.96 -26.71 -10.54
C ARG A 253 33.26 -27.48 -10.77
N ALA A 254 33.31 -28.76 -10.42
CA ALA A 254 34.44 -29.63 -10.72
C ALA A 254 34.67 -29.73 -12.24
N LEU A 255 33.61 -29.93 -13.04
CA LEU A 255 33.68 -29.91 -14.51
C LEU A 255 34.20 -28.57 -15.06
N GLU A 256 33.66 -27.44 -14.59
CA GLU A 256 34.14 -26.11 -15.01
C GLU A 256 35.64 -25.93 -14.73
N ILE A 257 36.10 -26.30 -13.53
CA ILE A 257 37.51 -26.19 -13.15
C ILE A 257 38.39 -27.08 -14.04
N LEU A 258 37.96 -28.32 -14.33
CA LEU A 258 38.70 -29.21 -15.22
C LEU A 258 38.81 -28.63 -16.63
N VAL A 259 37.72 -28.07 -17.17
CA VAL A 259 37.73 -27.39 -18.48
C VAL A 259 38.63 -26.15 -18.45
N GLU A 260 38.57 -25.33 -17.40
CA GLU A 260 39.43 -24.16 -17.23
C GLU A 260 40.92 -24.54 -17.17
N ILE A 261 41.26 -25.61 -16.43
CA ILE A 261 42.64 -26.10 -16.32
C ILE A 261 43.14 -26.55 -17.69
N GLU A 262 42.36 -27.34 -18.43
CA GLU A 262 42.79 -27.80 -19.77
C GLU A 262 42.88 -26.62 -20.76
N ALA A 263 41.92 -25.70 -20.74
CA ALA A 263 41.95 -24.52 -21.59
C ALA A 263 43.17 -23.62 -21.30
N LYS A 264 43.53 -23.42 -20.02
CA LYS A 264 44.74 -22.67 -19.61
C LYS A 264 46.04 -23.39 -19.95
N LYS A 265 46.04 -24.73 -19.95
CA LYS A 265 47.19 -25.55 -20.36
C LYS A 265 47.41 -25.59 -21.88
N ALA A 266 46.43 -25.15 -22.67
CA ALA A 266 46.44 -24.89 -24.12
C ALA A 266 46.99 -25.97 -25.08
N TYR A 267 47.67 -27.05 -24.66
CA TYR A 267 48.49 -27.84 -25.58
C TYR A 267 48.75 -29.32 -25.24
N THR A 268 48.00 -29.96 -24.35
CA THR A 268 48.23 -31.38 -24.02
C THR A 268 47.21 -32.36 -24.61
N PHE A 269 45.90 -32.09 -24.55
CA PHE A 269 44.91 -33.07 -25.02
C PHE A 269 44.67 -33.07 -26.55
N LEU A 270 44.76 -31.93 -27.23
CA LEU A 270 44.57 -31.89 -28.70
C LEU A 270 45.71 -32.58 -29.48
N LYS A 271 46.88 -32.81 -28.85
CA LYS A 271 47.96 -33.61 -29.46
C LYS A 271 47.65 -35.11 -29.43
N SER A 272 47.01 -35.64 -28.38
CA SER A 272 46.63 -37.06 -28.31
C SER A 272 45.46 -37.41 -29.26
N CYS A 273 44.54 -36.48 -29.52
CA CYS A 273 43.48 -36.67 -30.51
C CYS A 273 44.01 -36.74 -31.96
N LYS A 274 45.07 -35.99 -32.32
CA LYS A 274 45.68 -36.11 -33.66
C LYS A 274 46.43 -37.43 -33.85
N THR A 275 47.04 -37.98 -32.81
CA THR A 275 47.73 -39.29 -32.89
C THR A 275 46.78 -40.48 -33.02
N LEU A 276 45.54 -40.40 -32.49
CA LEU A 276 44.56 -41.48 -32.65
C LEU A 276 43.94 -41.55 -34.05
N ASN A 277 43.88 -40.43 -34.78
CA ASN A 277 43.40 -40.41 -36.17
C ASN A 277 44.50 -40.71 -37.22
N CYS A 278 45.78 -40.82 -36.84
CA CYS A 278 46.87 -41.14 -37.77
C CYS A 278 47.21 -42.64 -37.86
N PHE A 279 46.63 -43.51 -37.03
CA PHE A 279 46.87 -44.96 -37.09
C PHE A 279 45.85 -45.74 -37.94
N ALA A 280 44.88 -45.07 -38.58
CA ALA A 280 43.85 -45.73 -39.39
C ALA A 280 44.14 -45.76 -40.91
N THR A 281 45.29 -45.24 -41.36
CA THR A 281 45.64 -45.23 -42.78
C THR A 281 47.13 -45.51 -42.97
N LEU A 282 47.45 -46.73 -43.38
CA LEU A 282 48.67 -47.25 -44.06
C LEU A 282 48.86 -48.72 -43.60
N SER A 283 48.88 -49.77 -44.40
CA SER A 283 48.78 -50.02 -45.85
C SER A 283 48.74 -51.58 -46.01
N PRO A 284 49.14 -52.24 -47.12
CA PRO A 284 48.27 -52.71 -48.22
C PRO A 284 48.38 -54.23 -48.53
N ASN A 285 47.50 -54.70 -49.41
CA ASN A 285 47.59 -55.84 -50.35
C ASN A 285 48.70 -56.91 -50.20
N GLN A 286 48.26 -58.18 -50.12
CA GLN A 286 48.83 -59.33 -50.86
C GLN A 286 47.61 -60.15 -51.35
N ALA A 287 47.34 -60.17 -52.66
CA ALA A 287 47.78 -61.17 -53.64
C ALA A 287 47.11 -62.53 -53.43
#